data_AF-A0A370KTE4-F1
#
_entry.id   AF-A0A370KTE4-F1
#
_cell.length_a   1.000
_cell.length_b   1.000
_cell.length_c   1.000
_cell.angle_alpha   90.00
_cell.angle_beta   90.00
_cell.angle_gamma   90.00
#
_symmetry.space_group_name_H-M   'P 1'
#
loop_
_entity.id
_entity.type
_entity.pdbx_description
1 polymer ?
#
loop_
_entity_poly.entity_id
_entity_poly.type
_entity_poly.pdbx_seq_one_letter_code
_entity_poly.pdbx_strand_id
1 'polypeptide(L)' 'MSVISSQTLCLAKELVRGAVRRAAVARLRGLDDDALKDIGLSRSEIEAAAYGLLDRPAVAPLIDKPIAWRGGNHA' A
#
# COMPACT_ATOMS: atom_id res chain seq x y z
N MET A 1 -37.57 17.44 -3.23
CA MET A 1 -37.13 16.80 -1.98
C MET A 1 -36.08 15.70 -2.28
N SER A 2 -34.86 16.06 -2.68
CA SER A 2 -33.82 15.05 -3.09
C SER A 2 -32.54 15.07 -2.24
N VAL A 3 -32.40 15.99 -1.29
CA VAL A 3 -31.17 16.14 -0.48
C VAL A 3 -31.05 15.14 0.67
N ILE A 4 -32.14 14.49 1.07
CA ILE A 4 -32.15 13.52 2.18
C ILE A 4 -31.57 12.17 1.73
N SER A 5 -31.86 11.75 0.50
CA SER A 5 -31.35 10.50 -0.09
C SER A 5 -29.83 10.53 -0.34
N SER A 6 -29.28 11.70 -0.70
CA SER A 6 -27.84 11.86 -0.91
C SER A 6 -27.04 11.82 0.41
N GLN A 7 -27.59 12.40 1.49
CA GLN A 7 -26.90 12.45 2.78
C GLN A 7 -26.81 11.08 3.46
N THR A 8 -27.86 10.27 3.42
CA THR A 8 -27.83 8.91 3.98
C THR A 8 -26.87 7.99 3.22
N LEU A 9 -26.80 8.10 1.90
CA LEU A 9 -25.82 7.37 1.07
C LEU A 9 -24.38 7.80 1.34
N CYS A 10 -24.11 9.09 1.56
CA CYS A 10 -22.78 9.56 1.94
C CYS A 10 -22.33 9.01 3.29
N LEU A 11 -23.20 9.02 4.30
CA LEU A 11 -22.88 8.49 5.63
C LEU A 11 -22.66 6.97 5.59
N ALA A 12 -23.48 6.22 4.86
CA ALA A 12 -23.30 4.78 4.71
C ALA A 12 -21.95 4.45 4.05
N LYS A 13 -21.53 5.20 3.03
CA LYS A 13 -20.23 5.02 2.37
C LYS A 13 -19.06 5.25 3.33
N GLU A 14 -19.12 6.27 4.17
CA GLU A 14 -18.05 6.54 5.14
C GLU A 14 -18.01 5.49 6.27
N LEU A 15 -19.16 5.00 6.72
CA LEU A 15 -19.22 3.89 7.70
C LEU A 15 -18.63 2.59 7.11
N VAL A 16 -18.97 2.25 5.87
CA VAL A 16 -18.41 1.09 5.16
C VAL A 16 -16.90 1.25 4.98
N ARG A 17 -16.43 2.42 4.56
CA ARG A 17 -14.99 2.73 4.46
C ARG A 17 -14.29 2.52 5.80
N GLY A 18 -14.83 3.05 6.89
CA GLY A 18 -14.27 2.86 8.24
C GLY A 18 -14.23 1.38 8.66
N ALA A 19 -15.27 0.61 8.35
CA ALA A 19 -15.31 -0.82 8.65
C ALA A 19 -14.26 -1.62 7.85
N VAL A 20 -14.11 -1.32 6.56
CA VAL A 20 -13.09 -1.93 5.70
C VAL A 20 -11.68 -1.62 6.21
N ARG A 21 -11.40 -0.36 6.61
CA ARG A 21 -10.10 0.03 7.18
C ARG A 21 -9.79 -0.74 8.46
N ARG A 22 -10.75 -0.84 9.39
CA ARG A 22 -10.56 -1.59 10.65
C ARG A 22 -10.32 -3.08 10.40
N ALA A 23 -11.04 -3.69 9.46
CA ALA A 23 -10.82 -5.07 9.07
C ALA A 23 -9.43 -5.29 8.45
N ALA A 24 -8.98 -4.36 7.60
CA ALA A 24 -7.63 -4.41 7.03
C ALA A 24 -6.54 -4.31 8.11
N VAL A 25 -6.68 -3.39 9.08
CA VAL A 25 -5.74 -3.28 10.22
C VAL A 25 -5.73 -4.57 11.04
N ALA A 26 -6.89 -5.13 11.36
CA ALA A 26 -6.98 -6.39 12.12
C ALA A 26 -6.30 -7.55 11.37
N ARG A 27 -6.51 -7.65 10.05
CA ARG A 27 -5.90 -8.68 9.22
C ARG A 27 -4.37 -8.52 9.15
N LEU A 28 -3.87 -7.31 8.97
CA LEU A 28 -2.44 -7.02 8.95
C LEU A 28 -1.77 -7.25 10.31
N ARG A 29 -2.44 -6.91 11.41
CA ARG A 29 -1.96 -7.23 12.77
C ARG A 29 -1.94 -8.74 13.05
N GLY A 30 -2.75 -9.52 12.34
CA GLY A 30 -2.71 -10.99 12.41
C GLY A 30 -1.52 -11.62 11.69
N LEU A 31 -0.76 -10.85 10.90
CA LEU A 31 0.48 -11.31 10.29
C LEU A 31 1.65 -11.16 11.26
N ASP A 32 2.58 -12.10 11.20
CA ASP A 32 3.87 -12.00 11.89
C ASP A 32 4.77 -10.96 11.22
N ASP A 33 5.76 -10.45 11.95
CA ASP A 33 6.61 -9.35 11.48
C ASP A 33 7.45 -9.72 10.24
N ASP A 34 7.81 -10.99 10.08
CA ASP A 34 8.49 -11.47 8.86
C ASP A 34 7.57 -11.45 7.64
N ALA A 35 6.28 -11.80 7.81
CA ALA A 35 5.29 -11.73 6.75
C ALA A 35 4.95 -10.27 6.37
N LEU A 36 5.01 -9.33 7.32
CA LEU A 36 4.90 -7.90 7.04
C LEU A 36 6.12 -7.39 6.27
N LYS A 37 7.33 -7.79 6.66
CA LYS A 37 8.57 -7.41 5.97
C LYS A 37 8.65 -7.93 4.54
N ASP A 38 8.15 -9.13 4.27
CA ASP A 38 8.14 -9.73 2.92
C ASP A 38 7.33 -8.87 1.92
N ILE A 39 6.25 -8.24 2.39
CA ILE A 39 5.46 -7.29 1.59
C ILE A 39 5.96 -5.84 1.71
N GLY A 40 7.10 -5.63 2.36
CA GLY A 40 7.73 -4.31 2.54
C GLY A 40 6.99 -3.38 3.50
N LEU A 41 6.26 -3.93 4.48
CA LEU A 41 5.56 -3.15 5.51
C LEU A 41 6.17 -3.37 6.89
N SER A 42 6.24 -2.29 7.68
CA SER A 42 6.48 -2.37 9.12
C SER A 42 5.17 -2.31 9.92
N ARG A 43 5.21 -2.79 11.18
CA ARG A 43 4.06 -2.79 12.09
C ARG A 43 3.49 -1.38 12.33
N SER A 44 4.37 -0.38 12.37
CA SER A 44 4.01 1.03 12.54
C SER A 44 3.30 1.61 11.31
N GLU A 45 3.51 1.02 10.13
CA GLU A 45 2.93 1.48 8.86
C GLU A 45 1.57 0.86 8.55
N ILE A 46 1.12 -0.17 9.30
CA ILE A 46 -0.16 -0.85 9.09
C ILE A 46 -1.32 0.14 9.05
N GLU A 47 -1.33 1.13 9.96
CA GLU A 47 -2.39 2.12 10.01
C GLU A 47 -2.32 3.05 8.79
N ALA A 48 -1.16 3.61 8.47
CA ALA A 48 -0.99 4.42 7.26
C ALA A 48 -1.37 3.66 5.98
N ALA A 49 -1.00 2.37 5.88
CA ALA A 49 -1.34 1.50 4.76
C ALA A 49 -2.86 1.29 4.63
N ALA A 50 -3.52 0.94 5.73
CA ALA A 50 -4.97 0.72 5.75
C ALA A 50 -5.75 2.02 5.46
N TYR A 51 -5.19 3.17 5.82
CA TYR A 51 -5.76 4.47 5.49
C TYR A 51 -5.42 4.95 4.06
N GLY A 52 -4.48 4.30 3.37
CA GLY A 52 -4.03 4.66 2.02
C GLY A 52 -3.13 5.89 1.99
N LEU A 53 -2.41 6.17 3.09
CA LEU A 53 -1.50 7.31 3.23
C LEU A 53 -0.04 6.96 2.90
N LEU A 54 0.26 5.70 2.61
CA LEU A 54 1.58 5.32 2.13
C LEU A 54 1.69 5.65 0.65
N ASP A 55 2.55 6.60 0.34
CA ASP A 55 2.99 6.80 -1.03
C ASP A 55 4.00 5.69 -1.33
N ARG A 56 3.65 4.75 -2.21
CA ARG A 56 4.59 3.71 -2.60
C ARG A 56 5.71 4.41 -3.36
N PRO A 57 6.97 4.44 -2.86
CA PRO A 57 8.05 4.96 -3.69
C PRO A 57 8.00 4.16 -4.98
N ALA A 58 7.86 4.87 -6.11
CA ALA A 58 7.96 4.25 -7.41
C ALA A 58 9.28 3.49 -7.38
N VAL A 59 9.20 2.15 -7.33
CA VAL A 59 10.38 1.30 -7.49
C VAL A 59 10.91 1.72 -8.84
N ALA A 60 11.94 2.57 -8.85
CA ALA A 60 12.72 2.82 -10.03
C ALA A 60 13.12 1.41 -10.49
N PRO A 61 12.72 0.99 -11.69
CA PRO A 61 13.01 -0.36 -12.14
C PRO A 61 14.50 -0.55 -11.93
N LEU A 62 14.88 -1.54 -11.11
CA LEU A 62 16.29 -1.93 -10.89
C LEU A 62 16.91 -2.52 -12.18
N ILE A 63 16.34 -2.21 -13.35
CA ILE A 63 16.67 -2.66 -14.69
C ILE A 63 16.87 -1.41 -15.56
N ASP A 64 17.89 -0.61 -15.24
CA ASP A 64 18.72 0.08 -16.24
C ASP A 64 20.04 0.54 -15.60
N LYS A 65 20.78 -0.42 -15.02
CA LYS A 65 22.23 -0.27 -15.06
C LYS A 65 22.67 -1.09 -16.26
N PRO A 66 23.09 -0.47 -17.38
CA PRO A 66 23.71 -1.25 -18.44
C PRO A 66 24.89 -1.97 -17.80
N ILE A 67 24.83 -3.30 -17.79
CA ILE A 67 25.97 -4.14 -17.47
C ILE A 67 27.10 -3.65 -18.36
N ALA A 68 28.01 -2.88 -17.77
CA ALA A 68 29.23 -2.45 -18.42
C ALA A 68 30.06 -3.72 -18.64
N TRP A 69 29.80 -4.41 -19.74
CA TRP A 69 30.68 -5.40 -20.31
C TRP A 69 31.99 -4.69 -20.64
N ARG A 70 32.91 -4.70 -19.68
CA ARG A 70 34.32 -4.40 -19.88
C ARG A 70 34.98 -5.66 -20.43
N GLY A 71 34.88 -5.86 -21.74
CA GLY A 71 35.78 -6.70 -22.53
C GLY A 71 36.15 -5.85 -23.75
N GLY A 72 37.36 -5.35 -23.91
CA GLY A 72 38.60 -6.13 -23.88
C GLY A 72 39.02 -6.27 -25.35
N ASN A 73 39.66 -5.22 -25.87
CA ASN A 73 40.21 -5.14 -27.20
C ASN A 73 41.18 -6.32 -27.43
N HIS A 74 40.91 -7.17 -28.42
CA HIS A 74 41.94 -8.03 -28.99
C HIS A 74 42.31 -7.46 -30.36
N ALA A 75 43.60 -7.20 -30.46
CA ALA A 75 44.35 -6.60 -31.56
C ALA A 75 44.04 -7.17 -32.95
#